data_AF-A0AAJ2TL27-F1
#
_entry.id   AF-A0AAJ2TL27-F1
#
_cell.length_a   1.000
_cell.length_b   1.000
_cell.length_c   1.000
_cell.angle_alpha   90.00
_cell.angle_beta   90.00
_cell.angle_gamma   90.00
#
_symmetry.space_group_name_H-M   'P 1'
#
loop_
_entity.id
_entity.type
_entity.pdbx_description
1 polymer ?
#
loop_
_entity_poly.entity_id
_entity_poly.type
_entity_poly.pdbx_seq_one_letter_code
_entity_poly.pdbx_strand_id
1 'polypeptide(L)'
;MKQALDALGLDASADERAIKRVYAQRLRAARPDEDPVAFQALHEAYQEALRWVRNRAQWQEESSAEALTTTPADNSPPEPPAPYDSHSPMDHMPVLHHPCTLDTDMPDDVVEQSLNLPRFARLLINTAADADPASFERWLAHRPELWSLADRPRIGDVVLQQLLHQGGPLCESNFDLLSRYFCWDEIRGDIDPYRVRARRSQLHRHWLLQPRNHAALTEALDRPQDRVSAQEAHARMERLTRPWHWLESTLSACVPGRAGTMRRTMQHLGVHTVRDTLAPLDADQIAFWMAISQPRHFSLLKMQVAIVRCLLGAMIVLAVLAVLALLGDAARPLALSTSGMKRVAIHASVVIVAGVVMLATFVGWTPSRTASAPAPVEPSSPSDALGMLTHGPRPRRPAPSFAVVSQMDPGTEGG
;
A
#
# COMPACT_ATOMS: atom_id res chain seq x y z
N MET A 1 15.84 -36.34 -21.28
CA MET A 1 16.52 -35.14 -20.74
C MET A 1 17.68 -34.60 -21.59
N LYS A 2 18.43 -35.40 -22.39
CA LYS A 2 19.37 -34.86 -23.42
C LYS A 2 18.70 -34.31 -24.69
N GLN A 3 17.46 -34.73 -24.96
CA GLN A 3 16.68 -34.39 -26.16
C GLN A 3 16.46 -32.88 -26.38
N ALA A 4 16.37 -32.05 -25.32
CA ALA A 4 16.17 -30.60 -25.46
C ALA A 4 17.44 -29.87 -25.95
N LEU A 5 18.63 -30.34 -25.55
CA LEU A 5 19.89 -29.82 -26.08
C LEU A 5 20.14 -30.31 -27.50
N ASP A 6 19.81 -31.57 -27.79
CA ASP A 6 19.86 -32.13 -29.14
C ASP A 6 18.92 -31.36 -30.10
N ALA A 7 17.72 -30.96 -29.65
CA ALA A 7 16.79 -30.13 -30.42
C ALA A 7 17.35 -28.73 -30.73
N LEU A 8 18.20 -28.19 -29.85
CA LEU A 8 18.96 -26.95 -30.07
C LEU A 8 20.27 -27.17 -30.84
N GLY A 9 20.66 -28.42 -31.12
CA GLY A 9 21.91 -28.78 -31.79
C GLY A 9 23.15 -28.52 -30.92
N LEU A 10 23.00 -28.57 -29.61
CA LEU A 10 24.04 -28.28 -28.62
C LEU A 10 24.55 -29.56 -27.98
N ASP A 11 25.86 -29.62 -27.74
CA ASP A 11 26.48 -30.74 -27.05
C ASP A 11 25.99 -30.86 -25.60
N ALA A 12 26.06 -32.07 -25.04
CA ALA A 12 25.66 -32.36 -23.66
C ALA A 12 26.51 -31.62 -22.61
N SER A 13 27.65 -31.01 -22.97
CA SER A 13 28.46 -30.14 -22.10
C SER A 13 28.17 -28.64 -22.24
N ALA A 14 27.16 -28.24 -23.03
CA ALA A 14 26.90 -26.82 -23.30
C ALA A 14 26.44 -26.04 -22.04
N ASP A 15 27.12 -24.92 -21.78
CA ASP A 15 26.80 -23.99 -20.70
C ASP A 15 25.60 -23.09 -21.02
N GLU A 16 25.02 -22.45 -19.98
CA GLU A 16 23.88 -21.53 -20.13
C GLU A 16 24.11 -20.43 -21.18
N ARG A 17 25.35 -19.94 -21.32
CA ARG A 17 25.72 -18.91 -22.29
C ARG A 17 25.63 -19.42 -23.73
N ALA A 18 25.98 -20.69 -23.98
CA ALA A 18 25.90 -21.32 -25.29
C ALA A 18 24.43 -21.51 -25.72
N ILE A 19 23.56 -21.93 -24.79
CA ILE A 19 22.12 -22.09 -25.01
C ILE A 19 21.47 -20.74 -25.39
N LYS A 20 21.77 -19.67 -24.64
CA LYS A 20 21.26 -18.33 -24.92
C LYS A 20 21.73 -17.79 -26.28
N ARG A 21 22.98 -18.06 -26.67
CA ARG A 21 23.53 -17.62 -27.96
C ARG A 21 22.83 -18.30 -29.14
N VAL A 22 22.64 -19.62 -29.09
CA VAL A 22 21.96 -20.37 -30.16
C VAL A 22 20.49 -19.99 -30.25
N TYR A 23 19.82 -19.80 -29.10
CA TYR A 23 18.45 -19.32 -29.08
C TYR A 23 18.32 -17.94 -29.73
N ALA A 24 19.19 -16.98 -29.40
CA ALA A 24 19.19 -15.66 -30.03
C ALA A 24 19.50 -15.71 -31.53
N GLN A 25 20.36 -16.62 -31.97
CA GLN A 25 20.66 -16.82 -33.39
C GLN A 25 19.46 -17.39 -34.17
N ARG A 26 18.76 -18.38 -33.60
CA ARG A 26 17.54 -18.96 -34.20
C ARG A 26 16.36 -17.99 -34.15
N LEU A 27 16.27 -17.17 -33.11
CA LEU A 27 15.26 -16.12 -32.97
C LEU A 27 15.41 -15.01 -34.02
N ARG A 28 16.65 -14.69 -34.43
CA ARG A 28 16.90 -13.74 -35.52
C ARG A 28 16.52 -14.30 -36.90
N ALA A 29 16.55 -15.61 -37.06
CA ALA A 29 16.17 -16.30 -38.29
C ALA A 29 14.67 -16.59 -38.36
N ALA A 30 14.01 -16.86 -37.22
CA ALA A 30 12.59 -17.13 -37.14
C ALA A 30 11.80 -15.82 -36.93
N ARG A 31 11.15 -15.31 -37.98
CA ARG A 31 10.20 -14.21 -37.84
C ARG A 31 8.92 -14.74 -37.17
N PRO A 32 8.47 -14.15 -36.05
CA PRO A 32 7.33 -14.68 -35.28
C PRO A 32 5.98 -14.60 -36.03
N ASP A 33 5.91 -13.83 -37.12
CA ASP A 33 4.70 -13.66 -37.93
C ASP A 33 4.48 -14.81 -38.94
N GLU A 34 5.50 -15.62 -39.24
CA GLU A 34 5.44 -16.67 -40.28
C GLU A 34 5.05 -18.06 -39.72
N ASP A 35 5.44 -18.40 -38.48
CA ASP A 35 5.06 -19.67 -37.84
C ASP A 35 5.05 -19.58 -36.29
N PRO A 36 3.87 -19.34 -35.67
CA PRO A 36 3.75 -19.23 -34.22
C PRO A 36 3.96 -20.58 -33.49
N VAL A 37 3.72 -21.70 -34.17
CA VAL A 37 3.85 -23.04 -33.58
C VAL A 37 5.33 -23.44 -33.50
N ALA A 38 6.11 -23.17 -34.56
CA ALA A 38 7.55 -23.37 -34.55
C ALA A 38 8.26 -22.48 -33.51
N PHE A 39 7.78 -21.25 -33.31
CA PHE A 39 8.29 -20.35 -32.27
C PHE A 39 8.05 -20.90 -30.87
N GLN A 40 6.84 -21.40 -30.60
CA GLN A 40 6.48 -21.97 -29.30
C GLN A 40 7.32 -23.22 -29.00
N ALA A 41 7.48 -24.11 -29.97
CA ALA A 41 8.32 -25.31 -29.83
C ALA A 41 9.80 -24.96 -29.57
N LEU A 42 10.33 -23.93 -30.23
CA LEU A 42 11.70 -23.46 -30.00
C LEU A 42 11.87 -22.86 -28.59
N HIS A 43 10.88 -22.09 -28.14
CA HIS A 43 10.89 -21.46 -26.81
C HIS A 43 10.79 -22.50 -25.69
N GLU A 44 9.95 -23.52 -25.86
CA GLU A 44 9.81 -24.62 -24.91
C GLU A 44 11.11 -25.42 -24.78
N ALA A 45 11.73 -25.79 -25.91
CA ALA A 45 13.02 -26.48 -25.93
C ALA A 45 14.13 -25.65 -25.24
N TYR A 46 14.12 -24.33 -25.42
CA TYR A 46 15.04 -23.41 -24.73
C TYR A 46 14.84 -23.41 -23.21
N GLN A 47 13.60 -23.32 -22.74
CA GLN A 47 13.30 -23.32 -21.31
C GLN A 47 13.67 -24.65 -20.65
N GLU A 48 13.43 -25.77 -21.32
CA GLU A 48 13.82 -27.09 -20.84
C GLU A 48 15.34 -27.25 -20.76
N ALA A 49 16.07 -26.78 -21.77
CA ALA A 49 17.53 -26.80 -21.78
C ALA A 49 18.13 -25.96 -20.63
N LEU A 50 17.57 -24.78 -20.35
CA LEU A 50 18.01 -23.96 -19.21
C LEU A 50 17.70 -24.62 -17.86
N ARG A 51 16.52 -25.22 -17.71
CA ARG A 51 16.17 -25.97 -16.48
C ARG A 51 17.14 -27.13 -16.27
N TRP A 52 17.53 -27.84 -17.32
CA TRP A 52 18.48 -28.95 -17.24
C TRP A 52 19.88 -28.51 -16.82
N VAL A 53 20.43 -27.45 -17.42
CA VAL A 53 21.76 -26.93 -17.06
C VAL A 53 21.79 -26.40 -15.63
N ARG A 54 20.76 -25.68 -15.19
CA ARG A 54 20.67 -25.23 -13.79
C ARG A 54 20.61 -26.37 -12.79
N ASN A 55 19.80 -27.38 -13.09
CA ASN A 55 19.70 -28.55 -12.24
C ASN A 55 21.06 -29.25 -12.17
N ARG A 56 21.74 -29.45 -13.31
CA ARG A 56 23.09 -30.04 -13.35
C ARG A 56 24.12 -29.25 -12.53
N ALA A 57 24.12 -27.92 -12.64
CA ALA A 57 25.03 -27.08 -11.86
C ALA A 57 24.78 -27.25 -10.35
N GLN A 58 23.51 -27.31 -9.94
CA GLN A 58 23.12 -27.54 -8.55
C GLN A 58 23.55 -28.93 -8.04
N TRP A 59 23.37 -30.01 -8.82
CA TRP A 59 23.85 -31.36 -8.45
C TRP A 59 25.38 -31.46 -8.41
N GLN A 60 26.10 -30.69 -9.25
CA GLN A 60 27.57 -30.66 -9.25
C GLN A 60 28.13 -29.88 -8.04
N GLU A 61 27.45 -28.81 -7.62
CA GLU A 61 27.77 -28.08 -6.39
C GLU A 61 27.46 -28.93 -5.15
N GLU A 62 26.35 -29.66 -5.13
CA GLU A 62 25.97 -30.53 -4.02
C GLU A 62 26.91 -31.75 -3.91
N SER A 63 27.29 -32.36 -5.03
CA SER A 63 28.27 -33.46 -5.08
C SER A 63 29.71 -33.00 -4.76
N SER A 64 30.06 -31.74 -5.06
CA SER A 64 31.35 -31.16 -4.71
C SER A 64 31.41 -30.71 -3.24
N ALA A 65 30.28 -30.25 -2.69
CA ALA A 65 30.13 -29.97 -1.26
C ALA A 65 30.21 -31.26 -0.44
N GLU A 66 29.65 -32.37 -0.93
CA GLU A 66 29.72 -33.67 -0.26
C GLU A 66 31.14 -34.27 -0.30
N ALA A 67 31.88 -34.05 -1.39
CA ALA A 67 33.29 -34.47 -1.52
C ALA A 67 34.25 -33.70 -0.59
N LEU A 68 33.91 -32.47 -0.17
CA LEU A 68 34.70 -31.67 0.79
C LEU A 68 34.49 -32.08 2.26
N THR A 69 33.54 -32.99 2.55
CA THR A 69 33.24 -33.48 3.90
C THR A 69 33.97 -34.77 4.29
N THR A 70 34.78 -35.35 3.41
CA THR A 70 35.55 -36.57 3.71
C THR A 70 37.03 -36.23 3.79
N THR A 71 37.52 -35.96 5.00
CA THR A 71 38.94 -35.70 5.30
C THR A 71 39.75 -36.99 5.24
N PRO A 72 40.86 -37.06 4.48
CA PRO A 72 42.00 -37.88 4.86
C PRO A 72 42.99 -36.99 5.60
N ALA A 73 43.26 -37.34 6.85
CA ALA A 73 44.36 -36.78 7.62
C ALA A 73 45.71 -37.17 6.98
N ASP A 74 46.62 -36.23 6.80
CA ASP A 74 48.04 -36.53 6.95
C ASP A 74 48.84 -35.31 7.40
N ASN A 75 49.81 -35.61 8.26
CA ASN A 75 50.67 -34.75 9.04
C ASN A 75 51.88 -34.31 8.22
N SER A 76 52.38 -33.08 8.41
CA SER A 76 53.83 -32.82 8.62
C SER A 76 54.15 -31.34 8.95
N PRO A 77 55.28 -31.08 9.65
CA PRO A 77 55.50 -29.91 10.51
C PRO A 77 56.25 -28.72 9.85
N PRO A 78 56.34 -27.54 10.51
CA PRO A 78 56.84 -26.30 9.93
C PRO A 78 58.36 -26.11 10.08
N GLU A 79 59.04 -25.58 9.06
CA GLU A 79 60.46 -25.21 9.09
C GLU A 79 60.65 -23.66 8.96
N PRO A 80 61.66 -23.04 9.62
CA PRO A 80 61.77 -21.57 9.82
C PRO A 80 62.53 -20.81 8.70
N PRO A 81 62.58 -19.46 8.75
CA PRO A 81 63.07 -18.63 7.65
C PRO A 81 64.59 -18.40 7.69
N ALA A 82 65.23 -18.32 6.52
CA ALA A 82 66.62 -17.89 6.37
C ALA A 82 66.70 -16.40 5.95
N PRO A 83 67.69 -15.62 6.43
CA PRO A 83 67.85 -14.20 6.15
C PRO A 83 68.74 -13.90 4.92
N TYR A 84 68.60 -12.66 4.43
CA TYR A 84 69.37 -11.97 3.38
C TYR A 84 70.90 -12.17 3.42
N ASP A 85 71.56 -12.16 2.25
CA ASP A 85 72.47 -11.06 1.89
C ASP A 85 73.10 -11.13 0.47
N SER A 86 73.03 -9.97 -0.20
CA SER A 86 74.05 -9.27 -1.00
C SER A 86 74.61 -9.78 -2.35
N HIS A 87 75.00 -8.76 -3.13
CA HIS A 87 75.67 -8.69 -4.45
C HIS A 87 74.73 -8.59 -5.65
N SER A 88 74.81 -7.61 -6.56
CA SER A 88 75.64 -6.40 -6.68
C SER A 88 75.00 -5.50 -7.76
N PRO A 89 75.25 -4.18 -7.75
CA PRO A 89 74.68 -3.21 -8.69
C PRO A 89 75.58 -2.96 -9.91
N MET A 90 75.04 -2.17 -10.86
CA MET A 90 75.67 -1.56 -12.06
C MET A 90 75.78 -2.46 -13.29
N ASP A 91 75.61 -2.00 -14.53
CA ASP A 91 75.11 -0.78 -15.17
C ASP A 91 75.17 -1.13 -16.69
N HIS A 92 74.62 -0.27 -17.57
CA HIS A 92 74.76 -0.29 -19.05
C HIS A 92 73.72 -1.05 -19.89
N MET A 93 72.68 -0.30 -20.30
CA MET A 93 72.13 -0.29 -21.68
C MET A 93 73.22 0.15 -22.69
N PRO A 94 73.07 0.02 -24.04
CA PRO A 94 71.88 -0.29 -24.84
C PRO A 94 72.10 -1.25 -26.04
N VAL A 95 71.12 -2.09 -26.40
CA VAL A 95 70.93 -2.47 -27.82
C VAL A 95 69.44 -2.57 -28.13
N LEU A 96 69.03 -1.72 -29.08
CA LEU A 96 67.73 -1.65 -29.70
C LEU A 96 67.38 -2.96 -30.42
N HIS A 97 66.41 -3.71 -29.90
CA HIS A 97 65.53 -4.53 -30.73
C HIS A 97 64.14 -4.54 -30.12
N HIS A 98 63.27 -3.68 -30.66
CA HIS A 98 61.83 -3.87 -30.56
C HIS A 98 61.40 -4.87 -31.63
N PRO A 99 60.68 -5.93 -31.26
CA PRO A 99 59.48 -6.33 -31.97
C PRO A 99 58.32 -5.81 -31.14
N CYS A 100 57.56 -4.87 -31.71
CA CYS A 100 56.35 -4.29 -31.13
C CYS A 100 55.45 -5.35 -30.49
N THR A 101 55.48 -5.45 -29.17
CA THR A 101 54.27 -5.74 -28.41
C THR A 101 53.42 -4.48 -28.52
N LEU A 102 52.19 -4.64 -29.00
CA LEU A 102 51.17 -3.62 -28.85
C LEU A 102 50.94 -3.47 -27.34
N ASP A 103 51.74 -2.59 -26.72
CA ASP A 103 51.44 -1.95 -25.46
C ASP A 103 50.14 -1.18 -25.66
N THR A 104 49.02 -1.89 -25.54
CA THR A 104 47.82 -1.25 -25.03
C THR A 104 48.02 -1.19 -23.53
N ASP A 105 48.89 -0.26 -23.12
CA ASP A 105 48.93 0.31 -21.79
C ASP A 105 47.61 1.09 -21.66
N MET A 106 46.52 0.33 -21.55
CA MET A 106 45.24 0.88 -21.11
C MET A 106 45.50 1.23 -19.66
N PRO A 107 45.41 2.50 -19.25
CA PRO A 107 45.51 2.82 -17.84
C PRO A 107 44.43 1.99 -17.13
N ASP A 108 44.86 1.03 -16.30
CA ASP A 108 44.00 0.25 -15.39
C ASP A 108 43.29 1.16 -14.34
N ASP A 109 43.45 2.49 -14.46
CA ASP A 109 42.84 3.54 -13.66
C ASP A 109 41.63 4.23 -14.30
N VAL A 110 41.03 3.69 -15.38
CA VAL A 110 39.59 3.92 -15.58
C VAL A 110 38.84 2.92 -14.72
N VAL A 111 38.91 3.14 -13.40
CA VAL A 111 37.89 2.64 -12.49
C VAL A 111 36.59 3.27 -13.01
N GLU A 112 35.85 2.54 -13.85
CA GLU A 112 34.43 2.81 -14.06
C GLU A 112 33.85 2.93 -12.66
N GLN A 113 33.55 4.16 -12.24
CA GLN A 113 33.03 4.43 -10.91
C GLN A 113 31.79 3.57 -10.74
N SER A 114 31.94 2.46 -10.01
CA SER A 114 30.88 1.49 -9.85
C SER A 114 29.67 2.24 -9.30
N LEU A 115 28.59 2.24 -10.10
CA LEU A 115 27.39 2.97 -9.77
C LEU A 115 26.94 2.53 -8.37
N ASN A 116 26.86 3.47 -7.43
CA ASN A 116 26.37 3.16 -6.09
C ASN A 116 24.85 3.01 -6.14
N LEU A 117 24.35 1.81 -6.49
CA LEU A 117 22.93 1.51 -6.69
C LEU A 117 22.03 2.02 -5.55
N PRO A 118 22.32 1.78 -4.25
CA PRO A 118 21.45 2.25 -3.17
C PRO A 118 21.40 3.78 -3.05
N ARG A 119 22.50 4.46 -3.37
CA ARG A 119 22.56 5.93 -3.35
C ARG A 119 21.73 6.51 -4.50
N PHE A 120 21.85 5.91 -5.68
CA PHE A 120 21.07 6.31 -6.84
C PHE A 120 19.56 6.04 -6.64
N ALA A 121 19.20 4.88 -6.06
CA ALA A 121 17.82 4.55 -5.72
C ALA A 121 17.20 5.58 -4.77
N ARG A 122 17.94 6.02 -3.74
CA ARG A 122 17.50 7.12 -2.85
C ARG A 122 17.30 8.43 -3.58
N LEU A 123 18.24 8.81 -4.47
CA LEU A 123 18.11 10.03 -5.27
C LEU A 123 16.86 9.98 -6.16
N LEU A 124 16.61 8.85 -6.80
CA LEU A 124 15.45 8.62 -7.64
C LEU A 124 14.15 8.72 -6.83
N ILE A 125 14.06 8.05 -5.67
CA ILE A 125 12.87 8.10 -4.80
C ILE A 125 12.62 9.53 -4.27
N ASN A 126 13.67 10.23 -3.83
CA ASN A 126 13.54 11.61 -3.35
C ASN A 126 13.08 12.56 -4.47
N THR A 127 13.62 12.40 -5.67
CA THR A 127 13.18 13.20 -6.83
C THR A 127 11.73 12.90 -7.18
N ALA A 128 11.34 11.62 -7.15
CA ALA A 128 9.97 11.18 -7.40
C ALA A 128 8.98 11.67 -6.34
N ALA A 129 9.42 11.87 -5.09
CA ALA A 129 8.56 12.39 -4.02
C ALA A 129 8.18 13.86 -4.24
N ASP A 130 9.05 14.64 -4.90
CA ASP A 130 8.97 16.09 -4.98
C ASP A 130 8.52 16.60 -6.35
N ALA A 131 8.80 15.86 -7.43
CA ALA A 131 8.48 16.26 -8.79
C ALA A 131 7.03 15.95 -9.20
N ASP A 132 6.45 16.81 -10.04
CA ASP A 132 5.22 16.49 -10.76
C ASP A 132 5.43 15.32 -11.74
N PRO A 133 4.37 14.55 -12.08
CA PRO A 133 4.54 13.34 -12.89
C PRO A 133 5.18 13.57 -14.27
N ALA A 134 4.83 14.69 -14.93
CA ALA A 134 5.36 14.97 -16.25
C ALA A 134 6.84 15.39 -16.21
N SER A 135 7.24 16.17 -15.20
CA SER A 135 8.64 16.54 -14.98
C SER A 135 9.47 15.36 -14.50
N PHE A 136 8.90 14.48 -13.68
CA PHE A 136 9.56 13.26 -13.26
C PHE A 136 9.80 12.30 -14.42
N GLU A 137 8.82 12.10 -15.30
CA GLU A 137 8.96 11.30 -16.52
C GLU A 137 10.07 11.84 -17.44
N ARG A 138 10.08 13.17 -17.68
CA ARG A 138 11.16 13.82 -18.45
C ARG A 138 12.51 13.62 -17.79
N TRP A 139 12.60 13.80 -16.47
CA TRP A 139 13.83 13.59 -15.71
C TRP A 139 14.34 12.16 -15.85
N LEU A 140 13.44 11.17 -15.76
CA LEU A 140 13.79 9.74 -15.88
C LEU A 140 14.35 9.40 -17.28
N ALA A 141 13.79 10.00 -18.34
CA ALA A 141 14.23 9.78 -19.71
C ALA A 141 15.66 10.29 -20.00
N HIS A 142 16.08 11.38 -19.34
CA HIS A 142 17.38 12.03 -19.59
C HIS A 142 18.52 11.51 -18.70
N ARG A 143 18.32 10.42 -17.96
CA ARG A 143 19.31 9.85 -17.04
C ARG A 143 20.19 8.81 -17.73
N PRO A 144 21.48 9.10 -17.99
CA PRO A 144 22.37 8.15 -18.67
C PRO A 144 22.62 6.87 -17.87
N GLU A 145 22.50 6.93 -16.53
CA GLU A 145 22.71 5.78 -15.64
C GLU A 145 21.64 4.69 -15.82
N LEU A 146 20.46 5.05 -16.33
CA LEU A 146 19.34 4.14 -16.58
C LEU A 146 19.35 3.54 -17.99
N TRP A 147 20.26 3.97 -18.86
CA TRP A 147 20.41 3.43 -20.22
C TRP A 147 21.20 2.12 -20.25
N SER A 148 21.93 1.79 -19.18
CA SER A 148 22.62 0.52 -19.05
C SER A 148 21.62 -0.65 -18.97
N LEU A 149 21.71 -1.58 -19.93
CA LEU A 149 20.86 -2.78 -19.98
C LEU A 149 21.11 -3.72 -18.79
N ALA A 150 22.32 -3.72 -18.24
CA ALA A 150 22.68 -4.57 -17.10
C ALA A 150 22.24 -3.97 -15.76
N ASP A 151 22.34 -2.64 -15.61
CA ASP A 151 22.08 -1.97 -14.34
C ASP A 151 20.61 -1.59 -14.16
N ARG A 152 19.88 -1.30 -15.25
CA ARG A 152 18.46 -0.95 -15.19
C ARG A 152 17.60 -1.92 -14.37
N PRO A 153 17.62 -3.26 -14.60
CA PRO A 153 16.80 -4.17 -13.79
C PRO A 153 17.26 -4.20 -12.33
N ARG A 154 18.57 -4.15 -12.06
CA ARG A 154 19.13 -4.13 -10.70
C ARG A 154 18.72 -2.87 -9.94
N ILE A 155 18.76 -1.71 -10.59
CA ILE A 155 18.28 -0.44 -10.03
C ILE A 155 16.78 -0.56 -9.73
N GLY A 156 15.99 -1.10 -10.65
CA GLY A 156 14.56 -1.34 -10.46
C GLY A 156 14.27 -2.18 -9.22
N ASP A 157 15.02 -3.27 -9.02
CA ASP A 157 14.84 -4.18 -7.87
C ASP A 157 15.19 -3.47 -6.56
N VAL A 158 16.30 -2.73 -6.51
CA VAL A 158 16.71 -1.96 -5.32
C VAL A 158 15.70 -0.86 -5.00
N VAL A 159 15.20 -0.13 -6.00
CA VAL A 159 14.18 0.91 -5.82
C VAL A 159 12.89 0.29 -5.29
N LEU A 160 12.41 -0.81 -5.89
CA LEU A 160 11.20 -1.49 -5.44
C LEU A 160 11.35 -2.01 -4.01
N GLN A 161 12.46 -2.68 -3.70
CA GLN A 161 12.75 -3.16 -2.36
C GLN A 161 12.76 -2.00 -1.35
N GLN A 162 13.35 -0.86 -1.70
CA GLN A 162 13.40 0.31 -0.84
C GLN A 162 12.00 0.91 -0.61
N LEU A 163 11.16 1.02 -1.65
CA LEU A 163 9.76 1.48 -1.53
C LEU A 163 8.90 0.53 -0.68
N LEU A 164 9.11 -0.78 -0.82
CA LEU A 164 8.42 -1.80 -0.03
C LEU A 164 8.85 -1.79 1.44
N HIS A 165 10.13 -1.60 1.75
CA HIS A 165 10.66 -1.68 3.12
C HIS A 165 10.68 -0.33 3.85
N GLN A 166 11.34 0.69 3.31
CA GLN A 166 11.53 1.97 3.99
C GLN A 166 10.24 2.81 3.93
N GLY A 167 9.58 2.79 2.77
CA GLY A 167 8.44 3.66 2.50
C GLY A 167 8.81 5.13 2.41
N GLY A 168 7.80 5.94 2.11
CA GLY A 168 7.94 7.37 1.95
C GLY A 168 6.73 8.00 1.24
N PRO A 169 6.61 9.33 1.27
CA PRO A 169 5.63 10.04 0.47
C PRO A 169 5.95 9.86 -1.03
N LEU A 170 5.10 9.17 -1.76
CA LEU A 170 5.21 9.08 -3.22
C LEU A 170 3.81 9.09 -3.83
N CYS A 171 3.56 9.95 -4.82
CA CYS A 171 2.26 9.99 -5.47
C CYS A 171 2.02 8.73 -6.33
N GLU A 172 0.75 8.37 -6.50
CA GLU A 172 0.35 7.16 -7.21
C GLU A 172 0.85 7.15 -8.66
N SER A 173 0.76 8.30 -9.35
CA SER A 173 1.22 8.47 -10.72
C SER A 173 2.73 8.26 -10.87
N ASN A 174 3.55 8.76 -9.95
CA ASN A 174 5.01 8.57 -10.01
C ASN A 174 5.38 7.12 -9.71
N PHE A 175 4.66 6.46 -8.80
CA PHE A 175 4.81 5.01 -8.60
C PHE A 175 4.45 4.23 -9.88
N ASP A 176 3.39 4.60 -10.58
CA ASP A 176 2.99 3.94 -11.84
C ASP A 176 4.01 4.15 -12.96
N LEU A 177 4.61 5.34 -13.05
CA LEU A 177 5.70 5.62 -13.97
C LEU A 177 6.90 4.72 -13.69
N LEU A 178 7.28 4.56 -12.41
CA LEU A 178 8.35 3.63 -12.01
C LEU A 178 7.99 2.18 -12.33
N SER A 179 6.76 1.78 -12.02
CA SER A 179 6.25 0.43 -12.30
C SER A 179 6.34 0.10 -13.78
N ARG A 180 5.92 1.03 -14.66
CA ARG A 180 5.97 0.87 -16.11
C ARG A 180 7.41 0.91 -16.65
N TYR A 181 8.26 1.76 -16.08
CA TYR A 181 9.65 1.91 -16.54
C TYR A 181 10.52 0.69 -16.22
N PHE A 182 10.34 0.12 -15.01
CA PHE A 182 11.09 -1.04 -14.55
C PHE A 182 10.37 -2.38 -14.76
N CYS A 183 9.19 -2.37 -15.40
CA CYS A 183 8.37 -3.55 -15.67
C CYS A 183 8.05 -4.35 -14.39
N TRP A 184 7.64 -3.66 -13.32
CA TRP A 184 7.21 -4.32 -12.06
C TRP A 184 5.79 -4.90 -12.16
N ASP A 185 5.04 -4.50 -13.18
CA ASP A 185 3.70 -4.99 -13.54
C ASP A 185 3.75 -6.30 -14.35
N GLU A 186 4.86 -6.56 -15.04
CA GLU A 186 5.14 -7.88 -15.60
C GLU A 186 5.35 -8.87 -14.45
N ILE A 187 4.62 -9.99 -14.47
CA ILE A 187 4.56 -10.98 -13.39
C ILE A 187 5.96 -11.61 -13.21
N ARG A 188 6.82 -10.96 -12.40
CA ARG A 188 8.01 -11.58 -11.85
C ARG A 188 7.56 -12.52 -10.73
N GLY A 189 7.96 -13.79 -10.82
CA GLY A 189 7.43 -14.86 -9.96
C GLY A 189 7.70 -14.72 -8.46
N ASP A 190 8.47 -13.71 -8.04
CA ASP A 190 8.91 -13.45 -6.67
C ASP A 190 8.16 -12.29 -5.97
N ILE A 191 7.41 -11.45 -6.69
CA ILE A 191 6.78 -10.24 -6.14
C ILE A 191 5.26 -10.42 -6.02
N ASP A 192 4.75 -10.32 -4.79
CA ASP A 192 3.30 -10.36 -4.53
C ASP A 192 2.62 -9.06 -5.03
N PRO A 193 1.74 -9.12 -6.06
CA PRO A 193 1.10 -7.95 -6.64
C PRO A 193 0.17 -7.23 -5.64
N TYR A 194 -0.39 -7.94 -4.67
CA TYR A 194 -1.23 -7.33 -3.63
C TYR A 194 -0.40 -6.48 -2.67
N ARG A 195 0.81 -6.92 -2.33
CA ARG A 195 1.73 -6.14 -1.48
C ARG A 195 2.19 -4.87 -2.18
N VAL A 196 2.52 -4.95 -3.47
CA VAL A 196 2.90 -3.78 -4.28
C VAL A 196 1.76 -2.78 -4.33
N ARG A 197 0.53 -3.24 -4.63
CA ARG A 197 -0.65 -2.37 -4.68
C ARG A 197 -0.99 -1.73 -3.33
N ALA A 198 -0.96 -2.51 -2.25
CA ALA A 198 -1.20 -2.01 -0.91
C ALA A 198 -0.16 -0.95 -0.52
N ARG A 199 1.11 -1.19 -0.88
CA ARG A 199 2.19 -0.24 -0.62
C ARG A 199 2.05 1.03 -1.42
N ARG A 200 1.80 0.94 -2.73
CA ARG A 200 1.48 2.09 -3.62
C ARG A 200 0.41 3.00 -3.00
N SER A 201 -0.72 2.43 -2.58
CA SER A 201 -1.78 3.20 -1.91
C SER A 201 -1.36 3.79 -0.57
N GLN A 202 -0.49 3.12 0.20
CA GLN A 202 0.05 3.68 1.45
C GLN A 202 0.99 4.86 1.22
N LEU A 203 1.89 4.77 0.24
CA LEU A 203 2.82 5.86 -0.12
C LEU A 203 2.07 7.09 -0.63
N HIS A 204 1.04 6.87 -1.45
CA HIS A 204 0.20 7.96 -1.97
C HIS A 204 -0.57 8.67 -0.87
N ARG A 205 -1.12 7.92 0.10
CA ARG A 205 -1.76 8.51 1.28
C ARG A 205 -0.79 9.36 2.09
N HIS A 206 0.43 8.87 2.32
CA HIS A 206 1.46 9.63 3.02
C HIS A 206 1.80 10.93 2.25
N TRP A 207 1.88 10.87 0.92
CA TRP A 207 2.10 12.04 0.07
C TRP A 207 0.93 13.05 0.16
N LEU A 208 -0.32 12.59 0.14
CA LEU A 208 -1.51 13.45 0.26
C LEU A 208 -1.57 14.21 1.60
N LEU A 209 -1.06 13.60 2.67
CA LEU A 209 -1.07 14.20 4.01
C LEU A 209 0.00 15.30 4.20
N GLN A 210 0.90 15.49 3.22
CA GLN A 210 1.95 16.50 3.33
C GLN A 210 1.40 17.92 3.15
N PRO A 211 1.92 18.92 3.90
CA PRO A 211 1.42 20.29 3.80
C PRO A 211 1.54 20.95 2.43
N ARG A 212 2.48 20.48 1.60
CA ARG A 212 2.68 20.96 0.22
C ARG A 212 1.62 20.47 -0.76
N ASN A 213 0.90 19.38 -0.44
CA ASN A 213 0.01 18.68 -1.36
C ASN A 213 -1.48 18.91 -1.05
N HIS A 214 -1.82 19.98 -0.32
CA HIS A 214 -3.21 20.28 0.06
C HIS A 214 -4.16 20.46 -1.13
N ALA A 215 -3.66 20.92 -2.29
CA ALA A 215 -4.46 21.01 -3.50
C ALA A 215 -4.92 19.62 -3.97
N ALA A 216 -3.99 18.67 -4.03
CA ALA A 216 -4.29 17.28 -4.38
C ALA A 216 -5.15 16.58 -3.32
N LEU A 217 -4.97 16.91 -2.03
CA LEU A 217 -5.86 16.44 -0.96
C LEU A 217 -7.29 16.95 -1.17
N THR A 218 -7.45 18.22 -1.50
CA THR A 218 -8.77 18.82 -1.74
C THR A 218 -9.46 18.13 -2.92
N GLU A 219 -8.74 17.91 -4.02
CA GLU A 219 -9.25 17.17 -5.18
C GLU A 219 -9.61 15.71 -4.82
N ALA A 220 -8.79 15.04 -4.02
CA ALA A 220 -9.06 13.68 -3.57
C ALA A 220 -10.33 13.57 -2.70
N LEU A 221 -10.63 14.63 -1.92
CA LEU A 221 -11.81 14.73 -1.07
C LEU A 221 -13.04 15.29 -1.79
N ASP A 222 -12.86 16.08 -2.87
CA ASP A 222 -13.94 16.67 -3.64
C ASP A 222 -14.63 15.58 -4.48
N ARG A 223 -15.87 15.25 -4.09
CA ARG A 223 -16.67 14.23 -4.78
C ARG A 223 -17.98 14.82 -5.25
N PRO A 224 -18.61 14.30 -6.32
CA PRO A 224 -19.89 14.80 -6.82
C PRO A 224 -21.00 14.82 -5.76
N GLN A 225 -20.91 13.93 -4.76
CA GLN A 225 -21.88 13.78 -3.67
C GLN A 225 -21.55 14.64 -2.43
N ASP A 226 -20.33 15.14 -2.30
CA ASP A 226 -19.85 15.94 -1.17
C ASP A 226 -18.80 16.92 -1.71
N ARG A 227 -19.25 18.09 -2.20
CA ARG A 227 -18.31 19.11 -2.69
C ARG A 227 -17.55 19.72 -1.53
N VAL A 228 -16.22 19.71 -1.59
CA VAL A 228 -15.36 20.17 -0.50
C VAL A 228 -14.51 21.34 -0.97
N SER A 229 -14.66 22.49 -0.31
CA SER A 229 -13.75 23.62 -0.55
C SER A 229 -12.38 23.34 0.05
N ALA A 230 -11.33 24.00 -0.46
CA ALA A 230 -9.98 23.87 0.08
C ALA A 230 -9.90 24.16 1.59
N GLN A 231 -10.65 25.16 2.06
CA GLN A 231 -10.72 25.50 3.49
C GLN A 231 -11.40 24.40 4.31
N GLU A 232 -12.48 23.79 3.79
CA GLU A 232 -13.16 22.70 4.51
C GLU A 232 -12.30 21.43 4.52
N ALA A 233 -11.61 21.11 3.43
CA ALA A 233 -10.64 20.01 3.38
C ALA A 233 -9.53 20.20 4.43
N HIS A 234 -8.99 21.41 4.52
CA HIS A 234 -7.97 21.76 5.51
C HIS A 234 -8.51 21.66 6.94
N ALA A 235 -9.71 22.19 7.22
CA ALA A 235 -10.33 22.10 8.54
C ALA A 235 -10.65 20.64 8.93
N ARG A 236 -11.03 19.78 7.98
CA ARG A 236 -11.20 18.33 8.22
C ARG A 236 -9.87 17.68 8.57
N MET A 237 -8.80 18.00 7.85
CA MET A 237 -7.47 17.45 8.11
C MET A 237 -6.92 17.90 9.45
N GLU A 238 -7.01 19.19 9.76
CA GLU A 238 -6.56 19.76 11.03
C GLU A 238 -7.23 19.07 12.23
N ARG A 239 -8.52 18.76 12.11
CA ARG A 239 -9.25 18.00 13.15
C ARG A 239 -8.74 16.58 13.35
N LEU A 240 -8.12 15.95 12.35
CA LEU A 240 -7.56 14.59 12.43
C LEU A 240 -6.09 14.59 12.85
N THR A 241 -5.35 15.69 12.62
CA THR A 241 -3.93 15.82 12.99
C THR A 241 -3.72 16.44 14.36
N ARG A 242 -4.72 17.13 14.93
CA ARG A 242 -4.62 17.71 16.27
C ARG A 242 -4.43 16.62 17.33
N PRO A 243 -3.61 16.88 18.37
CA PRO A 243 -3.49 15.99 19.51
C PRO A 243 -4.85 15.83 20.19
N TRP A 244 -5.12 14.63 20.71
CA TRP A 244 -6.41 14.34 21.28
C TRP A 244 -6.69 15.16 22.56
N HIS A 245 -7.77 15.94 22.52
CA HIS A 245 -8.31 16.66 23.66
C HIS A 245 -9.79 16.35 23.83
N TRP A 246 -10.15 15.77 24.98
CA TRP A 246 -11.50 15.25 25.22
C TRP A 246 -12.60 16.31 25.05
N LEU A 247 -12.41 17.54 25.56
CA LEU A 247 -13.40 18.62 25.47
C LEU A 247 -13.61 19.06 24.02
N GLU A 248 -12.54 19.43 23.33
CA GLU A 248 -12.62 19.94 21.97
C GLU A 248 -13.17 18.89 21.01
N SER A 249 -12.72 17.64 21.13
CA SER A 249 -13.18 16.55 20.29
C SER A 249 -14.65 16.21 20.55
N THR A 250 -15.09 16.21 21.82
CA THR A 250 -16.50 15.97 22.18
C THR A 250 -17.40 17.11 21.71
N LEU A 251 -17.01 18.37 21.93
CA LEU A 251 -17.75 19.54 21.47
C LEU A 251 -17.81 19.61 19.94
N SER A 252 -16.71 19.28 19.26
CA SER A 252 -16.68 19.19 17.80
C SER A 252 -17.62 18.09 17.30
N ALA A 253 -17.64 16.92 17.93
CA ALA A 253 -18.54 15.82 17.59
C ALA A 253 -20.03 16.12 17.84
N CYS A 254 -20.36 17.11 18.68
CA CYS A 254 -21.74 17.50 18.95
C CYS A 254 -22.46 18.12 17.73
N VAL A 255 -21.73 18.57 16.70
CA VAL A 255 -22.35 19.15 15.49
C VAL A 255 -22.96 18.04 14.63
N PRO A 256 -24.25 18.18 14.24
CA PRO A 256 -24.95 17.15 13.46
C PRO A 256 -24.27 16.92 12.10
N GLY A 257 -24.20 15.66 11.67
CA GLY A 257 -23.60 15.26 10.39
C GLY A 257 -22.06 15.27 10.35
N ARG A 258 -21.38 15.86 11.34
CA ARG A 258 -19.91 15.94 11.35
C ARG A 258 -19.25 14.58 11.52
N ALA A 259 -19.77 13.72 12.39
CA ALA A 259 -19.26 12.35 12.56
C ALA A 259 -19.34 11.54 11.26
N GLY A 260 -20.42 11.68 10.50
CA GLY A 260 -20.56 11.03 9.18
C GLY A 260 -19.61 11.60 8.12
N THR A 261 -19.36 12.91 8.17
CA THR A 261 -18.39 13.59 7.30
C THR A 261 -16.96 13.14 7.60
N MET A 262 -16.61 13.04 8.88
CA MET A 262 -15.29 12.57 9.29
C MET A 262 -15.07 11.09 8.94
N ARG A 263 -16.11 10.26 9.07
CA ARG A 263 -16.07 8.86 8.63
C ARG A 263 -15.79 8.74 7.14
N ARG A 264 -16.51 9.50 6.30
CA ARG A 264 -16.26 9.53 4.85
C ARG A 264 -14.82 9.97 4.56
N THR A 265 -14.36 11.03 5.23
CA THR A 265 -12.98 11.53 5.10
C THR A 265 -11.94 10.45 5.44
N MET A 266 -12.08 9.77 6.58
CA MET A 266 -11.19 8.66 6.98
C MET A 266 -11.24 7.49 5.98
N GLN A 267 -12.42 7.14 5.46
CA GLN A 267 -12.57 6.10 4.44
C GLN A 267 -11.87 6.48 3.13
N HIS A 268 -11.95 7.75 2.71
CA HIS A 268 -11.25 8.25 1.52
C HIS A 268 -9.74 8.28 1.70
N LEU A 269 -9.28 8.59 2.92
CA LEU A 269 -7.88 8.47 3.31
C LEU A 269 -7.44 7.01 3.52
N GLY A 270 -8.31 6.01 3.26
CA GLY A 270 -7.99 4.59 3.44
C GLY A 270 -7.68 4.18 4.88
N VAL A 271 -8.12 4.97 5.86
CA VAL A 271 -7.97 4.67 7.29
C VAL A 271 -9.20 3.85 7.71
N HIS A 272 -9.03 2.53 7.74
CA HIS A 272 -10.10 1.60 8.15
C HIS A 272 -9.94 1.19 9.62
N THR A 273 -8.71 1.14 10.10
CA THR A 273 -8.36 0.79 11.48
C THR A 273 -7.38 1.81 12.05
N VAL A 274 -7.29 1.90 13.38
CA VAL A 274 -6.27 2.70 14.09
C VAL A 274 -4.83 2.28 13.68
N ARG A 275 -4.64 1.02 13.25
CA ARG A 275 -3.35 0.53 12.72
C ARG A 275 -2.96 1.11 11.37
N ASP A 276 -3.93 1.63 10.61
CA ASP A 276 -3.69 2.25 9.30
C ASP A 276 -3.36 3.75 9.43
N THR A 277 -3.19 4.24 10.66
CA THR A 277 -2.84 5.64 10.94
C THR A 277 -1.42 5.93 10.44
N LEU A 278 -1.29 7.04 9.71
CA LEU A 278 -0.03 7.49 9.12
C LEU A 278 0.26 8.90 9.63
N ALA A 279 1.49 9.16 10.02
CA ALA A 279 1.93 10.51 10.34
C ALA A 279 1.59 11.47 9.17
N PRO A 280 1.04 12.66 9.43
CA PRO A 280 0.93 13.37 10.71
C PRO A 280 -0.39 13.15 11.47
N LEU A 281 -1.19 12.14 11.12
CA LEU A 281 -2.48 11.91 11.78
C LEU A 281 -2.30 11.38 13.20
N ASP A 282 -3.14 11.85 14.12
CA ASP A 282 -3.13 11.42 15.52
C ASP A 282 -3.98 10.14 15.70
N ALA A 283 -3.40 9.11 16.30
CA ALA A 283 -4.03 7.80 16.41
C ALA A 283 -5.23 7.81 17.37
N ASP A 284 -5.14 8.56 18.47
CA ASP A 284 -6.19 8.67 19.49
C ASP A 284 -7.38 9.48 18.96
N GLN A 285 -7.10 10.54 18.22
CA GLN A 285 -8.10 11.33 17.51
C GLN A 285 -8.86 10.49 16.48
N ILE A 286 -8.16 9.66 15.71
CA ILE A 286 -8.79 8.74 14.77
C ILE A 286 -9.62 7.68 15.50
N ALA A 287 -9.11 7.11 16.59
CA ALA A 287 -9.85 6.15 17.41
C ALA A 287 -11.17 6.74 17.94
N PHE A 288 -11.15 7.99 18.40
CA PHE A 288 -12.33 8.73 18.84
C PHE A 288 -13.37 8.91 17.72
N TRP A 289 -12.97 9.44 16.57
CA TRP A 289 -13.89 9.66 15.44
C TRP A 289 -14.41 8.35 14.86
N MET A 290 -13.60 7.30 14.87
CA MET A 290 -13.99 5.96 14.48
C MET A 290 -15.04 5.39 15.44
N ALA A 291 -14.85 5.53 16.77
CA ALA A 291 -15.79 5.08 17.77
C ALA A 291 -17.17 5.78 17.67
N ILE A 292 -17.19 7.08 17.41
CA ILE A 292 -18.44 7.85 17.32
C ILE A 292 -19.20 7.58 16.02
N SER A 293 -18.50 7.29 14.93
CA SER A 293 -19.12 7.14 13.61
C SER A 293 -19.66 5.74 13.28
N GLN A 294 -19.44 4.74 14.15
CA GLN A 294 -19.94 3.37 13.98
C GLN A 294 -21.42 3.25 14.40
N PRO A 295 -22.39 3.06 13.50
CA PRO A 295 -23.83 3.16 13.81
C PRO A 295 -24.36 2.08 14.77
N ARG A 296 -23.66 0.94 14.93
CA ARG A 296 -24.16 -0.23 15.67
C ARG A 296 -23.47 -0.51 17.00
N HIS A 297 -22.48 0.28 17.38
CA HIS A 297 -21.75 0.08 18.63
C HIS A 297 -22.11 1.16 19.65
N PHE A 298 -22.60 0.76 20.82
CA PHE A 298 -22.77 1.66 21.96
C PHE A 298 -21.43 1.80 22.67
N SER A 299 -20.95 3.03 22.83
CA SER A 299 -19.69 3.32 23.53
C SER A 299 -19.90 4.41 24.57
N LEU A 300 -19.10 4.41 25.64
CA LEU A 300 -19.14 5.45 26.67
C LEU A 300 -18.91 6.86 26.07
N LEU A 301 -18.01 6.95 25.08
CA LEU A 301 -17.72 8.18 24.34
C LEU A 301 -18.96 8.74 23.63
N LYS A 302 -19.80 7.87 23.02
CA LYS A 302 -21.05 8.30 22.41
C LYS A 302 -22.06 8.80 23.44
N MET A 303 -22.14 8.15 24.60
CA MET A 303 -23.00 8.61 25.69
C MET A 303 -22.56 10.00 26.17
N GLN A 304 -21.25 10.23 26.31
CA GLN A 304 -20.71 11.55 26.66
C GLN A 304 -21.08 12.62 25.62
N VAL A 305 -20.89 12.35 24.32
CA VAL A 305 -21.29 13.30 23.25
C VAL A 305 -22.80 13.56 23.28
N ALA A 306 -23.62 12.52 23.51
CA ALA A 306 -25.07 12.67 23.61
C ALA A 306 -25.48 13.53 24.83
N ILE A 307 -24.89 13.30 26.00
CA ILE A 307 -25.13 14.08 27.22
C ILE A 307 -24.73 15.54 26.99
N VAL A 308 -23.53 15.79 26.45
CA VAL A 308 -23.05 17.15 26.17
C VAL A 308 -23.96 17.86 25.16
N ARG A 309 -24.42 17.17 24.12
CA ARG A 309 -25.37 17.72 23.14
C ARG A 309 -26.71 18.07 23.78
N CYS A 310 -27.25 17.23 24.66
CA CYS A 310 -28.47 17.51 25.42
C CYS A 310 -28.30 18.71 26.36
N LEU A 311 -27.17 18.80 27.08
CA LEU A 311 -26.86 19.95 27.94
C LEU A 311 -26.73 21.24 27.14
N LEU A 312 -26.04 21.22 26.00
CA LEU A 312 -25.90 22.37 25.11
C LEU A 312 -27.25 22.82 24.55
N GLY A 313 -28.08 21.86 24.13
CA GLY A 313 -29.46 22.13 23.68
C GLY A 313 -30.31 22.75 24.78
N ALA A 314 -30.26 22.20 26.00
CA ALA A 314 -30.96 22.76 27.15
C ALA A 314 -30.49 24.18 27.48
N MET A 315 -29.18 24.45 27.43
CA MET A 315 -28.61 25.79 27.63
C MET A 315 -29.09 26.79 26.57
N ILE A 316 -29.16 26.39 25.30
CA ILE A 316 -29.68 27.25 24.22
C ILE A 316 -31.16 27.58 24.46
N VAL A 317 -31.98 26.58 24.80
CA VAL A 317 -33.40 26.81 25.11
C VAL A 317 -33.53 27.74 26.31
N LEU A 318 -32.79 27.49 27.40
CA LEU A 318 -32.79 28.38 28.57
C LEU A 318 -32.36 29.81 28.22
N ALA A 319 -31.35 30.00 27.37
CA ALA A 319 -30.92 31.31 26.91
C ALA A 319 -32.01 32.02 26.10
N VAL A 320 -32.68 31.32 25.17
CA VAL A 320 -33.81 31.87 24.40
C VAL A 320 -34.95 32.28 25.34
N LEU A 321 -35.25 31.46 26.34
CA LEU A 321 -36.28 31.78 27.34
C LEU A 321 -35.92 32.97 28.22
N ALA A 322 -34.66 33.08 28.62
CA ALA A 322 -34.17 34.25 29.35
C ALA A 322 -34.30 35.53 28.51
N VAL A 323 -33.94 35.49 27.22
CA VAL A 323 -34.10 36.63 26.31
C VAL A 323 -35.59 37.00 26.13
N LEU A 324 -36.47 36.01 25.95
CA LEU A 324 -37.91 36.24 25.84
C LEU A 324 -38.50 36.81 27.14
N ALA A 325 -38.01 36.38 28.30
CA ALA A 325 -38.42 36.93 29.59
C ALA A 325 -37.99 38.40 29.72
N LEU A 326 -36.75 38.73 29.36
CA LEU A 326 -36.24 40.11 29.38
C LEU A 326 -36.99 41.04 28.41
N LEU A 327 -37.31 40.56 27.20
CA LEU A 327 -38.15 41.32 26.24
C LEU A 327 -39.60 41.45 26.72
N GLY A 328 -40.14 40.44 27.40
CA GLY A 328 -41.50 40.44 27.93
C GLY A 328 -41.67 41.37 29.13
N ASP A 329 -40.66 41.48 29.99
CA ASP A 329 -40.65 42.38 31.15
C ASP A 329 -40.58 43.85 30.73
N ALA A 330 -39.91 44.14 29.60
CA ALA A 330 -39.94 45.47 28.97
C ALA A 330 -41.34 45.85 28.43
N ALA A 331 -42.23 44.88 28.19
CA ALA A 331 -43.55 45.11 27.60
C ALA A 331 -44.70 45.14 28.61
N ARG A 332 -44.52 44.65 29.85
CA ARG A 332 -45.60 44.66 30.87
C ARG A 332 -45.06 44.75 32.30
N PRO A 333 -45.20 45.90 32.99
CA PRO A 333 -44.95 45.95 34.42
C PRO A 333 -46.14 45.33 35.15
N LEU A 334 -45.86 44.38 36.05
CA LEU A 334 -46.75 43.85 37.09
C LEU A 334 -48.06 43.17 36.65
N ALA A 335 -48.03 41.84 36.55
CA ALA A 335 -49.11 40.99 37.04
C ALA A 335 -48.55 39.60 37.43
N LEU A 336 -48.22 39.42 38.71
CA LEU A 336 -47.94 38.12 39.32
C LEU A 336 -49.22 37.30 39.36
N SER A 337 -49.54 36.64 38.25
CA SER A 337 -50.64 35.68 38.15
C SER A 337 -50.06 34.29 37.90
N THR A 338 -50.78 33.27 38.35
CA THR A 338 -50.57 31.80 38.30
C THR A 338 -50.14 31.21 36.93
N SER A 339 -49.92 32.05 35.92
CA SER A 339 -49.31 31.79 34.62
C SER A 339 -47.82 31.43 34.68
N GLY A 340 -47.10 31.71 35.78
CA GLY A 340 -45.67 31.39 35.91
C GLY A 340 -45.38 29.89 35.80
N MET A 341 -46.14 29.08 36.56
CA MET A 341 -45.93 27.62 36.63
C MET A 341 -46.29 26.91 35.31
N LYS A 342 -47.33 27.39 34.60
CA LYS A 342 -47.68 26.90 33.27
C LYS A 342 -46.59 27.20 32.23
N ARG A 343 -45.98 28.39 32.28
CA ARG A 343 -44.86 28.75 31.40
C ARG A 343 -43.64 27.87 31.67
N VAL A 344 -43.29 27.65 32.93
CA VAL A 344 -42.19 26.75 33.33
C VAL A 344 -42.43 25.32 32.83
N ALA A 345 -43.65 24.79 32.96
CA ALA A 345 -43.99 23.45 32.47
C ALA A 345 -43.90 23.32 30.94
N ILE A 346 -44.37 24.33 30.20
CA ILE A 346 -44.26 24.37 28.73
C ILE A 346 -42.78 24.42 28.33
N HIS A 347 -41.99 25.27 28.97
CA HIS A 347 -40.56 25.38 28.72
C HIS A 347 -39.81 24.07 29.02
N ALA A 348 -40.11 23.40 30.13
CA ALA A 348 -39.55 22.10 30.46
C ALA A 348 -39.93 21.04 29.41
N SER A 349 -41.18 21.02 28.93
CA SER A 349 -41.62 20.07 27.90
C SER A 349 -40.90 20.28 26.56
N VAL A 350 -40.64 21.53 26.16
CA VAL A 350 -39.90 21.85 24.93
C VAL A 350 -38.43 21.41 25.04
N VAL A 351 -37.79 21.62 26.20
CA VAL A 351 -36.42 21.14 26.46
C VAL A 351 -36.35 19.61 26.39
N ILE A 352 -37.32 18.92 27.00
CA ILE A 352 -37.37 17.44 27.00
C ILE A 352 -37.58 16.92 25.58
N VAL A 353 -38.53 17.46 24.82
CA VAL A 353 -38.80 17.03 23.45
C VAL A 353 -37.61 17.33 22.53
N ALA A 354 -36.99 18.50 22.64
CA ALA A 354 -35.78 18.84 21.89
C ALA A 354 -34.61 17.90 22.23
N GLY A 355 -34.44 17.56 23.52
CA GLY A 355 -33.45 16.59 23.98
C GLY A 355 -33.70 15.18 23.41
N VAL A 356 -34.95 14.72 23.41
CA VAL A 356 -35.34 13.41 22.87
C VAL A 356 -35.13 13.35 21.35
N VAL A 357 -35.49 14.40 20.61
CA VAL A 357 -35.26 14.46 19.15
C VAL A 357 -33.75 14.51 18.83
N MET A 358 -32.97 15.25 19.62
CA MET A 358 -31.50 15.27 19.47
C MET A 358 -30.85 13.92 19.81
N LEU A 359 -31.36 13.20 20.79
CA LEU A 359 -30.89 11.86 21.16
C LEU A 359 -31.24 10.83 20.08
N ALA A 360 -32.48 10.86 19.56
CA ALA A 360 -32.96 9.96 18.51
C ALA A 360 -32.13 10.09 17.22
N THR A 361 -31.84 11.33 16.80
CA THR A 361 -31.00 11.59 15.60
C THR A 361 -29.54 11.14 15.77
N PHE A 362 -29.01 11.12 17.00
CA PHE A 362 -27.64 10.72 17.28
C PHE A 362 -27.45 9.20 17.43
N VAL A 363 -28.43 8.50 18.00
CA VAL A 363 -28.42 7.03 18.12
C VAL A 363 -28.66 6.34 16.76
N GLY A 364 -28.88 7.10 15.69
CA GLY A 364 -29.21 6.55 14.38
C GLY A 364 -30.64 6.01 14.35
N TRP A 365 -31.51 6.49 15.24
CA TRP A 365 -32.93 6.23 15.17
C TRP A 365 -33.50 7.12 14.06
N THR A 366 -33.23 6.74 12.82
CA THR A 366 -34.03 7.22 11.69
C THR A 366 -35.42 6.63 11.94
N PRO A 367 -36.46 7.43 12.25
CA PRO A 367 -37.81 6.91 12.20
C PRO A 367 -37.96 6.33 10.81
N SER A 368 -38.31 5.05 10.72
CA SER A 368 -38.51 4.34 9.47
C SER A 368 -39.44 5.19 8.62
N ARG A 369 -38.88 6.00 7.71
CA ARG A 369 -39.66 6.49 6.58
C ARG A 369 -40.00 5.20 5.86
N THR A 370 -41.22 4.75 6.05
CA THR A 370 -41.97 4.00 5.05
C THR A 370 -42.04 4.92 3.84
N ALA A 371 -40.92 5.04 3.13
CA ALA A 371 -40.94 5.41 1.74
C ALA A 371 -41.68 4.25 1.10
N SER A 372 -42.96 4.48 0.78
CA SER A 372 -43.65 3.67 -0.22
C SER A 372 -42.72 3.57 -1.40
N ALA A 373 -42.12 2.39 -1.57
CA ALA A 373 -41.35 2.09 -2.75
C ALA A 373 -42.28 2.34 -3.95
N PRO A 374 -41.83 3.05 -5.00
CA PRO A 374 -42.51 2.93 -6.28
C PRO A 374 -42.45 1.44 -6.64
N ALA A 375 -43.60 0.87 -6.99
CA ALA A 375 -43.68 -0.50 -7.47
C ALA A 375 -42.61 -0.74 -8.55
N PRO A 376 -41.92 -1.89 -8.56
CA PRO A 376 -40.97 -2.20 -9.61
C PRO A 376 -41.75 -2.26 -10.92
N VAL A 377 -41.44 -1.36 -11.84
CA VAL A 377 -41.82 -1.51 -13.24
C VAL A 377 -41.11 -2.77 -13.73
N GLU A 378 -41.89 -3.80 -14.04
CA GLU A 378 -41.43 -5.01 -14.69
C GLU A 378 -40.65 -4.63 -15.96
N PRO A 379 -39.40 -5.10 -16.12
CA PRO A 379 -38.79 -5.08 -17.44
C PRO A 379 -39.52 -6.11 -18.30
N SER A 380 -40.13 -5.64 -19.38
CA SER A 380 -40.64 -6.45 -20.48
C SER A 380 -39.58 -7.47 -20.91
N SER A 381 -39.94 -8.75 -20.80
CA SER A 381 -39.14 -9.87 -21.28
C SER A 381 -38.94 -9.79 -22.80
N PRO A 382 -37.75 -10.06 -23.35
CA PRO A 382 -37.63 -10.42 -24.74
C PRO A 382 -37.99 -11.91 -24.88
N SER A 383 -39.13 -12.18 -25.50
CA SER A 383 -39.44 -13.51 -25.99
C SER A 383 -38.62 -13.80 -27.24
N ASP A 384 -38.12 -15.03 -27.28
CA ASP A 384 -37.80 -15.82 -28.47
C ASP A 384 -36.54 -15.46 -29.26
N ALA A 385 -35.46 -16.23 -29.04
CA ALA A 385 -34.96 -17.15 -30.07
C ALA A 385 -33.72 -17.93 -29.60
N LEU A 386 -33.80 -19.26 -29.80
CA LEU A 386 -32.72 -20.25 -29.91
C LEU A 386 -31.97 -20.73 -28.65
N GLY A 387 -32.15 -22.02 -28.37
CA GLY A 387 -30.97 -22.91 -28.27
C GLY A 387 -30.77 -23.69 -26.96
N MET A 388 -31.61 -24.69 -26.71
CA MET A 388 -31.25 -26.08 -26.36
C MET A 388 -29.99 -26.39 -25.51
N LEU A 389 -30.21 -27.28 -24.51
CA LEU A 389 -29.27 -28.23 -23.83
C LEU A 389 -28.42 -27.60 -22.69
N THR A 390 -28.30 -28.11 -21.46
CA THR A 390 -28.58 -29.40 -20.79
C THR A 390 -28.76 -29.17 -19.27
N HIS A 391 -29.60 -29.96 -18.61
CA HIS A 391 -29.72 -30.03 -17.15
C HIS A 391 -28.47 -30.67 -16.51
N GLY A 392 -27.88 -30.01 -15.50
CA GLY A 392 -26.90 -30.59 -14.57
C GLY A 392 -27.20 -30.13 -13.13
N PRO A 393 -27.07 -30.99 -12.09
CA PRO A 393 -27.49 -30.66 -10.74
C PRO A 393 -26.49 -29.72 -10.04
N ARG A 394 -27.01 -28.66 -9.42
CA ARG A 394 -26.23 -27.70 -8.61
C ARG A 394 -25.78 -28.36 -7.29
N PRO A 395 -24.52 -28.17 -6.84
CA PRO A 395 -24.08 -28.64 -5.52
C PRO A 395 -24.70 -27.80 -4.39
N ARG A 396 -25.26 -28.50 -3.39
CA ARG A 396 -25.75 -27.94 -2.13
C ARG A 396 -24.58 -27.38 -1.31
N ARG A 397 -24.71 -26.13 -0.83
CA ARG A 397 -23.84 -25.54 0.20
C ARG A 397 -24.07 -26.25 1.54
N PRO A 398 -23.04 -26.57 2.35
CA PRO A 398 -23.23 -27.10 3.69
C PRO A 398 -23.58 -25.98 4.69
N ALA A 399 -24.50 -26.28 5.60
CA ALA A 399 -24.89 -25.45 6.74
C ALA A 399 -23.83 -25.55 7.87
N PRO A 400 -23.69 -24.52 8.73
CA PRO A 400 -22.76 -24.56 9.85
C PRO A 400 -23.31 -25.40 11.02
N SER A 401 -22.57 -26.45 11.39
CA SER A 401 -22.80 -27.23 12.61
C SER A 401 -22.43 -26.43 13.86
N PHE A 402 -23.39 -26.24 14.76
CA PHE A 402 -23.15 -25.79 16.12
C PHE A 402 -22.60 -26.95 16.95
N ALA A 403 -21.35 -26.83 17.40
CA ALA A 403 -20.79 -27.70 18.44
C ALA A 403 -21.08 -27.07 19.81
N VAL A 404 -21.97 -27.71 20.56
CA VAL A 404 -22.21 -27.48 21.99
C VAL A 404 -21.01 -28.04 22.74
N VAL A 405 -20.24 -27.19 23.42
CA VAL A 405 -19.23 -27.61 24.39
C VAL A 405 -19.93 -27.69 25.75
N SER A 406 -20.16 -28.91 26.23
CA SER A 406 -20.52 -29.18 27.61
C SER A 406 -19.31 -28.90 28.50
N GLN A 407 -19.49 -27.99 29.45
CA GLN A 407 -18.62 -27.81 30.62
C GLN A 407 -18.78 -29.04 31.52
N MET A 408 -17.70 -29.77 31.76
CA MET A 408 -17.63 -30.84 32.75
C MET A 408 -16.67 -30.38 33.86
N ASP A 409 -17.22 -30.19 35.06
CA ASP A 409 -16.50 -30.06 36.32
C ASP A 409 -15.70 -31.34 36.62
N PRO A 410 -14.49 -31.22 37.21
CA PRO A 410 -13.94 -32.28 38.04
C PRO A 410 -13.77 -31.83 39.49
N GLY A 411 -14.66 -32.32 40.34
CA GLY A 411 -14.28 -33.22 41.44
C GLY A 411 -13.49 -32.63 42.60
N THR A 412 -14.21 -32.39 43.70
CA THR A 412 -13.69 -32.37 45.07
C THR A 412 -13.59 -33.81 45.61
N GLU A 413 -12.67 -34.02 46.56
CA GLU A 413 -12.46 -35.22 47.40
C GLU A 413 -11.82 -36.44 46.70
N GLY A 414 -10.88 -37.19 47.27
CA GLY A 414 -10.42 -37.39 48.64
C GLY A 414 -9.94 -38.85 48.71
N GLY A 415 -8.74 -39.10 49.25
CA GLY A 415 -8.16 -40.45 49.36
C GLY A 415 -6.68 -40.51 49.02
#